data_AF-D5U0B2-F1
#
_entry.id   AF-D5U0B2-F1
#
_cell.length_a   1.000
_cell.length_b   1.000
_cell.length_c   1.000
_cell.angle_alpha   90.00
_cell.angle_beta   90.00
_cell.angle_gamma   90.00
#
_symmetry.space_group_name_H-M   'P 1'
#
loop_
_entity.id
_entity.type
_entity.pdbx_description
1 polymer ?
#
loop_
_entity_poly.entity_id
_entity_poly.type
_entity_poly.pdbx_seq_one_letter_code
_entity_poly.pdbx_strand_id
1 'polypeptide(L)'
;MKCYLVEEKSTRVKGVKYVVDCVVGEKLLRSVEELQSMINEVFHAIFKTEKPLELVFDSSEPIGSNHLLYRFRIMIDNGRYIGVRIVTRNNEVKRVLFTVPEGYDGSNFNIKLVKDQPVLKENTGFNDGGHPPGQVFIPNFVIYNILGIPKFSIEEWRLEITGLVENPVILDLKGLYDLGLTDYLIDFHCVTGWSVRSVAMRGVPFERILNLVKPIHGVKWVYTEGMDGYTTIFPFEEVLKPNVFLALEMNGRPLEFLHGYPVRLIIPHLYGWKSAKWLRRIVFMDEYVNGYWESFGYHPRGRVYEEERFKDY
;
A
#
# COMPACT_ATOMS: atom_id res chain seq x y z
N MET A 1 -8.39 -16.64 16.61
CA MET A 1 -7.31 -15.82 16.05
C MET A 1 -6.55 -16.63 15.01
N LYS A 2 -6.23 -16.03 13.86
CA LYS A 2 -5.35 -16.63 12.84
C LYS A 2 -4.21 -15.66 12.57
N CYS A 3 -2.97 -16.13 12.63
CA CYS A 3 -1.79 -15.33 12.35
C CYS A 3 -1.06 -15.86 11.13
N TYR A 4 -0.40 -14.96 10.42
CA TYR A 4 0.33 -15.23 9.19
C TYR A 4 1.68 -14.53 9.24
N LEU A 5 2.73 -15.24 8.83
CA LEU A 5 4.05 -14.65 8.69
C LEU A 5 4.21 -14.19 7.23
N VAL A 6 4.42 -12.88 7.05
CA VAL A 6 4.65 -12.23 5.75
C VAL A 6 6.12 -11.86 5.66
N GLU A 7 6.79 -12.40 4.63
CA GLU A 7 8.18 -12.09 4.32
C GLU A 7 8.25 -11.51 2.90
N GLU A 8 8.50 -10.20 2.80
CA GLU A 8 8.55 -9.52 1.50
C GLU A 8 9.75 -8.59 1.36
N LYS A 9 10.18 -8.39 0.12
CA LYS A 9 11.29 -7.49 -0.19
C LYS A 9 11.03 -6.06 0.29
N SER A 10 9.78 -5.62 0.21
CA SER A 10 9.31 -4.27 0.59
C SER A 10 9.52 -3.98 2.08
N THR A 11 9.39 -4.99 2.95
CA THR A 11 9.61 -4.84 4.41
C THR A 11 11.09 -4.77 4.75
N ARG A 12 11.94 -5.49 4.01
CA ARG A 12 13.41 -5.49 4.21
C ARG A 12 14.02 -4.10 4.03
N VAL A 13 13.51 -3.29 3.11
CA VAL A 13 13.99 -1.90 2.88
C VAL A 13 13.79 -1.00 4.11
N LYS A 14 12.92 -1.38 5.05
CA LYS A 14 12.73 -0.70 6.34
C LYS A 14 13.49 -1.32 7.52
N GLY A 15 14.39 -2.27 7.29
CA GLY A 15 15.02 -3.05 8.35
C GLY A 15 14.04 -3.96 9.09
N VAL A 16 12.89 -4.27 8.48
CA VAL A 16 11.90 -5.22 9.00
C VAL A 16 12.08 -6.55 8.29
N LYS A 17 12.47 -7.58 9.05
CA LYS A 17 12.68 -8.93 8.54
C LYS A 17 11.36 -9.64 8.25
N TYR A 18 10.40 -9.52 9.16
CA TYR A 18 9.11 -10.18 9.07
C TYR A 18 7.98 -9.27 9.53
N VAL A 19 6.81 -9.44 8.92
CA VAL A 19 5.55 -8.94 9.48
C VAL A 19 4.70 -10.12 9.91
N VAL A 20 4.32 -10.14 11.18
CA VAL A 20 3.32 -11.10 11.69
C VAL A 20 1.97 -10.40 11.67
N ASP A 21 1.06 -10.93 10.88
CA ASP A 21 -0.28 -10.38 10.68
C ASP A 21 -1.33 -11.29 11.33
N CYS A 22 -1.96 -10.81 12.40
CA CYS A 22 -2.97 -11.55 13.15
C CYS A 22 -4.36 -10.97 12.95
N VAL A 23 -5.25 -11.80 12.41
CA VAL A 23 -6.70 -11.55 12.41
C VAL A 23 -7.27 -12.00 13.74
N VAL A 24 -7.79 -11.03 14.50
CA VAL A 24 -8.43 -11.24 15.80
C VAL A 24 -9.94 -11.23 15.58
N GLY A 25 -10.66 -12.13 16.25
CA GLY A 25 -12.13 -12.13 16.18
C GLY A 25 -12.69 -10.82 16.74
N GLU A 26 -13.95 -10.52 16.43
CA GLU A 26 -14.61 -9.26 16.82
C GLU A 26 -14.56 -9.05 18.35
N LYS A 27 -13.56 -8.28 18.79
CA LYS A 27 -13.36 -7.91 20.19
C LYS A 27 -13.58 -6.41 20.29
N LEU A 28 -14.67 -6.02 20.94
CA LEU A 28 -14.97 -4.63 21.21
C LEU A 28 -13.93 -4.06 22.16
N LEU A 29 -13.31 -2.96 21.76
CA LEU A 29 -12.31 -2.24 22.51
C LEU A 29 -12.98 -1.23 23.44
N ARG A 30 -12.65 -1.28 24.72
CA ARG A 30 -13.17 -0.33 25.73
C ARG A 30 -12.10 0.59 26.32
N SER A 31 -10.83 0.18 26.33
CA SER A 31 -9.72 1.01 26.81
C SER A 31 -8.36 0.61 26.23
N VAL A 32 -7.35 1.47 26.32
CA VAL A 32 -6.00 1.17 25.81
C VAL A 32 -5.33 0.05 26.60
N GLU A 33 -5.64 -0.10 27.89
CA GLU A 33 -5.13 -1.18 28.75
C GLU A 33 -5.59 -2.56 28.25
N GLU A 34 -6.81 -2.67 27.71
CA GLU A 34 -7.28 -3.91 27.07
C GLU A 34 -6.45 -4.26 25.82
N LEU A 35 -5.96 -3.26 25.08
CA LEU A 35 -5.02 -3.50 23.97
C LEU A 35 -3.69 -4.03 24.48
N GLN A 36 -3.16 -3.46 25.56
CA GLN A 36 -1.88 -3.92 26.12
C GLN A 36 -1.96 -5.39 26.57
N SER A 37 -3.03 -5.78 27.28
CA SER A 37 -3.26 -7.17 27.67
C SER A 37 -3.35 -8.09 26.46
N MET A 38 -4.11 -7.67 25.43
CA MET A 38 -4.23 -8.44 24.20
C MET A 38 -2.90 -8.57 23.46
N ILE A 39 -2.09 -7.50 23.37
CA ILE A 39 -0.75 -7.55 22.77
C ILE A 39 0.09 -8.59 23.48
N ASN A 40 0.09 -8.60 24.82
CA ASN A 40 0.85 -9.57 25.61
C ASN A 40 0.41 -11.00 25.28
N GLU A 41 -0.90 -11.29 25.33
CA GLU A 41 -1.45 -12.62 25.01
C GLU A 41 -1.05 -13.10 23.61
N VAL A 42 -1.25 -12.24 22.60
CA VAL A 42 -0.93 -12.55 21.21
C VAL A 42 0.57 -12.74 21.01
N PHE A 43 1.39 -11.88 21.61
CA PHE A 43 2.84 -11.96 21.51
C PHE A 43 3.39 -13.24 22.14
N HIS A 44 2.98 -13.57 23.37
CA HIS A 44 3.44 -14.79 24.04
C HIS A 44 3.04 -16.06 23.28
N ALA A 45 1.83 -16.09 22.73
CA ALA A 45 1.36 -17.21 21.90
C ALA A 45 2.20 -17.42 20.63
N ILE A 46 2.73 -16.34 20.06
CA ILE A 46 3.46 -16.36 18.78
C ILE A 46 4.96 -16.60 18.98
N PHE A 47 5.57 -15.83 19.88
CA PHE A 47 7.03 -15.74 20.03
C PHE A 47 7.59 -16.74 21.06
N LYS A 48 6.74 -17.51 21.77
CA LYS A 48 7.14 -18.52 22.77
C LYS A 48 8.18 -18.03 23.77
N THR A 49 8.02 -16.81 24.25
CA THR A 49 8.87 -16.23 25.29
C THR A 49 8.05 -16.03 26.54
N GLU A 50 8.64 -16.24 27.72
CA GLU A 50 8.03 -15.90 29.01
C GLU A 50 8.59 -14.57 29.55
N LYS A 51 9.48 -13.92 28.81
CA LYS A 51 10.07 -12.65 29.24
C LYS A 51 8.99 -11.57 29.30
N PRO A 52 8.97 -10.76 30.38
CA PRO A 52 8.06 -9.62 30.47
C PRO A 52 8.31 -8.66 29.31
N LEU A 53 7.22 -8.15 28.74
CA LEU A 53 7.26 -7.21 27.63
C LEU A 53 7.36 -5.78 28.16
N GLU A 54 8.41 -5.08 27.72
CA GLU A 54 8.45 -3.62 27.85
C GLU A 54 7.66 -3.01 26.70
N LEU A 55 6.33 -2.96 26.89
CA LEU A 55 5.39 -2.44 25.91
C LEU A 55 5.16 -0.94 26.12
N VAL A 56 5.46 -0.14 25.10
CA VAL A 56 5.34 1.31 25.09
C VAL A 56 4.25 1.73 24.10
N PHE A 57 3.21 2.43 24.57
CA PHE A 57 2.25 3.09 23.68
C PHE A 57 2.91 4.30 23.03
N ASP A 58 2.74 4.43 21.71
CA ASP A 58 3.35 5.50 20.93
C ASP A 58 2.32 6.55 20.52
N SER A 59 1.27 6.11 19.81
CA SER A 59 0.22 7.00 19.31
C SER A 59 -1.04 6.24 18.94
N SER A 60 -2.15 6.96 18.86
CA SER A 60 -3.34 6.54 18.14
C SER A 60 -3.73 7.63 17.15
N GLU A 61 -4.17 7.23 15.96
CA GLU A 61 -4.63 8.18 14.95
C GLU A 61 -5.89 7.64 14.24
N PRO A 62 -6.94 8.47 14.05
CA PRO A 62 -8.07 8.11 13.23
C PRO A 62 -7.64 8.03 11.77
N ILE A 63 -8.11 7.00 11.05
CA ILE A 63 -7.83 6.79 9.63
C ILE A 63 -9.15 6.61 8.92
N GLY A 64 -9.65 7.67 8.30
CA GLY A 64 -10.99 7.66 7.71
C GLY A 64 -12.08 7.87 8.74
N SER A 65 -13.28 7.33 8.46
CA SER A 65 -14.48 7.60 9.25
C SER A 65 -14.65 6.64 10.43
N ASN A 66 -14.17 5.41 10.26
CA ASN A 66 -14.49 4.29 11.14
C ASN A 66 -13.27 3.50 11.61
N HIS A 67 -12.05 3.81 11.15
CA HIS A 67 -10.85 3.12 11.60
C HIS A 67 -10.01 3.96 12.55
N LEU A 68 -9.37 3.29 13.52
CA LEU A 68 -8.38 3.88 14.41
C LEU A 68 -7.15 2.96 14.44
N LEU A 69 -5.98 3.53 14.14
CA LEU A 69 -4.70 2.84 14.18
C LEU A 69 -3.97 3.19 15.47
N TYR A 70 -3.73 2.18 16.30
CA TYR A 70 -2.88 2.30 17.48
C TYR A 70 -1.49 1.78 17.17
N ARG A 71 -0.48 2.45 17.69
CA ARG A 71 0.93 2.10 17.54
C ARG A 71 1.54 1.87 18.92
N PHE A 72 2.25 0.75 19.05
CA PHE A 72 3.05 0.43 20.23
C PHE A 72 4.44 -0.05 19.79
N ARG A 73 5.37 -0.05 20.74
CA ARG A 73 6.71 -0.61 20.59
C ARG A 73 6.95 -1.59 21.72
N ILE A 74 7.35 -2.81 21.38
CA ILE A 74 7.89 -3.77 22.34
C ILE A 74 9.40 -3.60 22.31
N MET A 75 9.97 -3.02 23.35
CA MET A 75 11.41 -2.82 23.41
C MET A 75 12.13 -4.17 23.48
N ILE A 76 13.20 -4.28 22.69
CA ILE A 76 14.12 -5.42 22.74
C ILE A 76 15.50 -4.90 23.14
N ASP A 77 16.57 -5.61 22.77
CA ASP A 77 17.94 -5.23 23.12
C ASP A 77 18.47 -4.04 22.29
N ASN A 78 19.41 -3.31 22.88
CA ASN A 78 20.21 -2.27 22.21
C ASN A 78 19.36 -1.18 21.52
N GLY A 79 18.25 -0.78 22.16
CA GLY A 79 17.34 0.27 21.65
C GLY A 79 16.52 -0.13 20.42
N ARG A 80 16.62 -1.38 19.96
CA ARG A 80 15.75 -1.93 18.93
C ARG A 80 14.37 -2.22 19.52
N TYR A 81 13.35 -2.35 18.67
CA TYR A 81 11.99 -2.68 19.10
C TYR A 81 11.25 -3.51 18.05
N ILE A 82 10.28 -4.31 18.50
CA ILE A 82 9.23 -4.88 17.64
C ILE A 82 8.09 -3.87 17.60
N GLY A 83 7.77 -3.37 16.40
CA GLY A 83 6.64 -2.45 16.24
C GLY A 83 5.32 -3.20 16.27
N VAL A 84 4.33 -2.69 16.98
CA VAL A 84 2.98 -3.27 17.04
C VAL A 84 1.99 -2.26 16.49
N ARG A 85 1.15 -2.68 15.56
CA ARG A 85 0.06 -1.88 14.99
C ARG A 85 -1.26 -2.59 15.25
N ILE A 86 -2.23 -1.88 15.79
CA ILE A 86 -3.57 -2.41 15.99
C ILE A 86 -4.54 -1.58 15.18
N VAL A 87 -5.25 -2.25 14.28
CA VAL A 87 -6.31 -1.63 13.48
C VAL A 87 -7.63 -2.00 14.11
N THR A 88 -8.40 -0.98 14.45
CA THR A 88 -9.80 -1.14 14.86
C THR A 88 -10.72 -0.57 13.80
N ARG A 89 -11.94 -1.12 13.71
CA ARG A 89 -13.05 -0.58 12.91
C ARG A 89 -14.29 -0.51 13.79
N ASN A 90 -14.90 0.66 13.92
CA ASN A 90 -16.04 0.89 14.83
C ASN A 90 -15.78 0.37 16.26
N ASN A 91 -14.58 0.65 16.80
CA ASN A 91 -14.09 0.15 18.08
C ASN A 91 -13.91 -1.37 18.18
N GLU A 92 -14.02 -2.13 17.11
CA GLU A 92 -13.69 -3.56 17.13
C GLU A 92 -12.27 -3.78 16.64
N VAL A 93 -11.47 -4.53 17.40
CA VAL A 93 -10.14 -4.94 16.95
C VAL A 93 -10.29 -5.90 15.78
N LYS A 94 -9.79 -5.50 14.62
CA LYS A 94 -9.78 -6.34 13.42
C LYS A 94 -8.42 -7.00 13.24
N ARG A 95 -7.33 -6.27 13.49
CA ARG A 95 -5.97 -6.72 13.19
C ARG A 95 -4.95 -6.30 14.23
N VAL A 96 -3.98 -7.18 14.47
CA VAL A 96 -2.76 -6.90 15.23
C VAL A 96 -1.57 -7.30 14.36
N LEU A 97 -0.72 -6.33 14.03
CA LEU A 97 0.47 -6.53 13.20
C LEU A 97 1.73 -6.32 14.04
N PHE A 98 2.66 -7.26 13.99
CA PHE A 98 4.00 -7.12 14.56
C PHE A 98 5.02 -6.97 13.45
N THR A 99 5.81 -5.90 13.49
CA THR A 99 6.93 -5.68 12.57
C THR A 99 8.22 -6.04 13.29
N VAL A 100 8.79 -7.18 12.92
CA VAL A 100 9.97 -7.77 13.56
C VAL A 100 11.22 -7.24 12.86
N PRO A 101 12.14 -6.57 13.59
CA PRO A 101 13.33 -5.99 12.98
C PRO A 101 14.33 -7.07 12.55
N GLU A 102 15.22 -6.69 11.63
CA GLU A 102 16.37 -7.51 11.28
C GLU A 102 17.28 -7.80 12.49
N GLY A 103 17.91 -8.97 12.46
CA GLY A 103 18.76 -9.45 13.55
C GLY A 103 18.00 -9.81 14.83
N TYR A 104 16.67 -9.84 14.84
CA TYR A 104 15.90 -10.50 15.89
C TYR A 104 15.81 -12.00 15.57
N ASP A 105 16.26 -12.84 16.50
CA ASP A 105 16.19 -14.30 16.36
C ASP A 105 14.77 -14.79 16.65
N GLY A 106 13.91 -14.66 15.64
CA GLY A 106 12.52 -15.15 15.65
C GLY A 106 12.37 -16.60 15.19
N SER A 107 13.43 -17.41 15.21
CA SER A 107 13.45 -18.78 14.65
C SER A 107 12.40 -19.77 15.23
N ASN A 108 11.64 -19.37 16.24
CA ASN A 108 10.59 -20.15 16.91
C ASN A 108 9.15 -19.64 16.70
N PHE A 109 8.85 -18.90 15.62
CA PHE A 109 7.45 -18.57 15.29
C PHE A 109 6.62 -19.84 15.12
N ASN A 110 5.55 -20.02 15.91
CA ASN A 110 4.56 -21.07 15.67
C ASN A 110 3.44 -20.57 14.74
N ILE A 111 3.81 -20.09 13.55
CA ILE A 111 2.88 -19.47 12.61
C ILE A 111 3.06 -20.05 11.22
N LYS A 112 1.97 -20.24 10.50
CA LYS A 112 2.00 -20.60 9.08
C LYS A 112 2.55 -19.43 8.27
N LEU A 113 3.65 -19.66 7.57
CA LEU A 113 4.07 -18.82 6.46
C LEU A 113 2.97 -18.86 5.40
N VAL A 114 2.49 -17.68 5.01
CA VAL A 114 1.52 -17.55 3.93
C VAL A 114 2.17 -16.69 2.87
N LYS A 115 2.47 -17.33 1.73
CA LYS A 115 2.95 -16.64 0.53
C LYS A 115 1.80 -15.95 -0.21
N ASP A 116 0.61 -16.56 -0.19
CA ASP A 116 -0.57 -16.06 -0.88
C ASP A 116 -1.67 -15.70 0.12
N GLN A 117 -1.94 -14.40 0.30
CA GLN A 117 -3.09 -14.01 1.10
C GLN A 117 -4.39 -14.28 0.33
N PRO A 118 -5.49 -14.62 1.02
CA PRO A 118 -6.76 -14.86 0.36
C PRO A 118 -7.19 -13.63 -0.45
N VAL A 119 -7.58 -13.87 -1.70
CA VAL A 119 -8.17 -12.87 -2.60
C VAL A 119 -9.45 -12.34 -1.96
N LEU A 120 -9.57 -11.01 -1.90
CA LEU A 120 -10.73 -10.31 -1.36
C LEU A 120 -12.02 -10.76 -2.05
N LYS A 121 -13.12 -10.87 -1.29
CA LYS A 121 -14.45 -10.88 -1.89
C LYS A 121 -14.78 -9.47 -2.40
N GLU A 122 -15.31 -9.39 -3.61
CA GLU A 122 -15.71 -8.14 -4.23
C GLU A 122 -16.79 -7.43 -3.41
N ASN A 123 -16.60 -6.13 -3.19
CA ASN A 123 -17.69 -5.23 -2.84
C ASN A 123 -17.89 -4.29 -4.05
N THR A 124 -19.07 -4.36 -4.67
CA THR A 124 -19.32 -3.85 -6.03
C THR A 124 -19.96 -2.46 -6.08
N GLY A 125 -20.02 -1.72 -4.97
CA GLY A 125 -20.67 -0.41 -4.92
C GLY A 125 -19.74 0.77 -5.15
N PHE A 126 -19.45 1.11 -6.41
CA PHE A 126 -18.86 2.42 -6.73
C PHE A 126 -19.95 3.51 -6.68
N ASN A 127 -19.69 4.61 -5.97
CA ASN A 127 -20.61 5.75 -5.87
C ASN A 127 -19.82 7.03 -6.18
N ASP A 128 -20.26 7.80 -7.18
CA ASP A 128 -19.43 8.77 -7.92
C ASP A 128 -19.73 10.24 -7.61
N GLY A 129 -20.51 10.55 -6.56
CA GLY A 129 -21.00 11.92 -6.33
C GLY A 129 -20.79 12.52 -4.94
N GLY A 130 -20.16 11.79 -4.00
CA GLY A 130 -20.06 12.20 -2.60
C GLY A 130 -18.76 12.90 -2.23
N HIS A 131 -18.76 13.66 -1.13
CA HIS A 131 -17.52 13.93 -0.42
C HIS A 131 -16.95 12.58 0.05
N PRO A 132 -15.69 12.21 -0.31
CA PRO A 132 -15.17 10.89 -0.01
C PRO A 132 -15.16 10.68 1.52
N PRO A 133 -15.66 9.53 2.01
CA PRO A 133 -15.84 9.30 3.44
C PRO A 133 -14.50 9.36 4.18
N GLY A 134 -14.49 10.07 5.31
CA GLY A 134 -13.33 10.18 6.18
C GLY A 134 -12.15 10.92 5.53
N GLN A 135 -12.45 11.91 4.69
CA GLN A 135 -11.47 12.77 4.05
C GLN A 135 -11.64 14.22 4.45
N VAL A 136 -10.58 15.00 4.41
CA VAL A 136 -10.63 16.46 4.56
C VAL A 136 -9.88 17.07 3.38
N PHE A 137 -10.53 18.00 2.68
CA PHE A 137 -9.86 18.69 1.59
C PHE A 137 -8.84 19.70 2.13
N ILE A 138 -7.60 19.58 1.67
CA ILE A 138 -6.48 20.44 2.03
C ILE A 138 -5.93 21.10 0.75
N PRO A 139 -5.28 22.28 0.85
CA PRO A 139 -4.87 23.03 -0.33
C PRO A 139 -3.67 22.42 -1.05
N ASN A 140 -2.85 21.61 -0.38
CA ASN A 140 -1.59 21.10 -0.90
C ASN A 140 -1.39 19.63 -0.54
N PHE A 141 -0.62 18.91 -1.36
CA PHE A 141 -0.23 17.54 -1.08
C PHE A 141 0.63 17.43 0.19
N VAL A 142 0.37 16.42 1.01
CA VAL A 142 1.38 15.94 1.96
C VAL A 142 2.27 14.93 1.24
N ILE A 143 3.58 15.19 1.21
CA ILE A 143 4.55 14.35 0.51
C ILE A 143 5.04 13.23 1.42
N TYR A 144 4.80 11.98 1.01
CA TYR A 144 5.32 10.78 1.68
C TYR A 144 6.40 10.12 0.83
N ASN A 145 7.59 9.90 1.40
CA ASN A 145 8.73 9.20 0.79
C ASN A 145 9.16 8.05 1.72
N ILE A 146 8.31 7.03 1.83
CA ILE A 146 8.37 6.06 2.94
C ILE A 146 9.62 5.17 2.93
N LEU A 147 10.23 5.00 1.75
CA LEU A 147 11.48 4.26 1.52
C LEU A 147 12.66 5.19 1.20
N GLY A 148 12.50 6.49 1.43
CA GLY A 148 13.49 7.51 1.07
C GLY A 148 13.28 8.06 -0.34
N ILE A 149 14.27 8.84 -0.80
CA ILE A 149 14.27 9.49 -2.11
C ILE A 149 15.27 8.72 -2.99
N PRO A 150 14.84 8.15 -4.12
CA PRO A 150 15.72 7.37 -4.98
C PRO A 150 16.75 8.29 -5.65
N LYS A 151 17.92 7.73 -5.99
CA LYS A 151 18.97 8.43 -6.74
C LYS A 151 19.19 7.70 -8.06
N PHE A 152 18.87 8.35 -9.17
CA PHE A 152 19.09 7.84 -10.51
C PHE A 152 19.21 9.00 -11.51
N SER A 153 19.88 8.76 -12.64
CA SER A 153 19.89 9.69 -13.78
C SER A 153 18.67 9.42 -14.66
N ILE A 154 18.08 10.47 -15.24
CA ILE A 154 16.90 10.33 -16.09
C ILE A 154 17.22 9.59 -17.40
N GLU A 155 18.46 9.73 -17.88
CA GLU A 155 18.97 9.07 -19.08
C GLU A 155 19.03 7.54 -18.91
N GLU A 156 19.24 7.08 -17.68
CA GLU A 156 19.28 5.66 -17.31
C GLU A 156 17.90 5.09 -16.95
N TRP A 157 16.92 5.96 -16.66
CA TRP A 157 15.60 5.52 -16.24
C TRP A 157 14.87 4.78 -17.36
N ARG A 158 14.25 3.65 -17.02
CA ARG A 158 13.41 2.85 -17.90
C ARG A 158 12.17 2.36 -17.15
N LEU A 159 11.06 2.26 -17.87
CA LEU A 159 9.84 1.59 -17.43
C LEU A 159 9.73 0.24 -18.12
N GLU A 160 9.89 -0.84 -17.36
CA GLU A 160 9.68 -2.21 -17.81
C GLU A 160 8.21 -2.60 -17.59
N ILE A 161 7.56 -3.15 -18.63
CA ILE A 161 6.18 -3.63 -18.57
C ILE A 161 6.16 -5.08 -19.04
N THR A 162 5.90 -6.01 -18.11
CA THR A 162 6.10 -7.45 -18.31
C THR A 162 5.02 -8.29 -17.62
N GLY A 163 5.25 -9.61 -17.51
CA GLY A 163 4.34 -10.57 -16.91
C GLY A 163 3.46 -11.26 -17.96
N LEU A 164 2.19 -11.42 -17.65
CA LEU A 164 1.17 -12.04 -18.49
C LEU A 164 0.69 -11.08 -19.60
N VAL A 165 1.57 -10.81 -20.56
CA VAL A 165 1.33 -9.91 -21.72
C VAL A 165 1.89 -10.54 -23.00
N GLU A 166 1.29 -10.24 -24.15
CA GLU A 166 1.82 -10.70 -25.45
C GLU A 166 3.10 -9.94 -25.85
N ASN A 167 3.15 -8.63 -25.59
CA ASN A 167 4.24 -7.76 -25.99
C ASN A 167 4.89 -7.11 -24.76
N PRO A 168 5.82 -7.78 -24.07
CA PRO A 168 6.61 -7.14 -23.03
C PRO A 168 7.47 -6.02 -23.63
N VAL A 169 7.55 -4.88 -22.95
CA VAL A 169 8.27 -3.70 -23.45
C VAL A 169 9.12 -3.06 -22.37
N ILE A 170 10.14 -2.32 -22.80
CA ILE A 170 10.91 -1.40 -21.97
C ILE A 170 10.85 -0.04 -22.64
N LEU A 171 10.28 0.95 -21.96
CA LEU A 171 10.11 2.30 -22.46
C LEU A 171 11.05 3.26 -21.74
N ASP A 172 11.64 4.19 -22.48
CA ASP A 172 12.23 5.40 -21.92
C ASP A 172 11.20 6.53 -21.88
N LEU A 173 11.63 7.72 -21.47
CA LEU A 173 10.73 8.86 -21.37
C LEU A 173 10.16 9.27 -22.75
N LYS A 174 10.97 9.22 -23.81
CA LYS A 174 10.52 9.55 -25.17
C LYS A 174 9.44 8.57 -25.63
N GLY A 175 9.63 7.28 -25.40
CA GLY A 175 8.66 6.24 -25.73
C GLY A 175 7.30 6.48 -25.08
N LEU A 176 7.26 7.01 -23.84
CA LEU A 176 6.00 7.40 -23.22
C LEU A 176 5.35 8.63 -23.87
N TYR A 177 6.11 9.66 -24.20
CA TYR A 177 5.57 10.80 -24.95
C TYR A 177 5.06 10.40 -26.33
N ASP A 178 5.71 9.46 -27.02
CA ASP A 178 5.31 8.97 -28.34
C ASP A 178 3.97 8.20 -28.30
N LEU A 179 3.61 7.59 -27.17
CA LEU A 179 2.26 7.01 -26.96
C LEU A 179 1.17 8.09 -26.87
N GLY A 180 1.58 9.34 -26.66
CA GLY A 180 0.73 10.52 -26.58
C GLY A 180 0.08 10.73 -25.21
N LEU A 181 -0.11 12.00 -24.86
CA LEU A 181 -0.63 12.40 -23.56
C LEU A 181 -2.09 12.84 -23.63
N THR A 182 -2.76 12.84 -22.48
CA THR A 182 -4.11 13.36 -22.27
C THR A 182 -4.14 14.16 -20.98
N ASP A 183 -4.93 15.24 -20.97
CA ASP A 183 -5.15 16.09 -19.82
C ASP A 183 -6.22 15.50 -18.90
N TYR A 184 -5.97 15.55 -17.60
CA TYR A 184 -6.85 15.05 -16.56
C TYR A 184 -7.03 16.12 -15.49
N LEU A 185 -8.24 16.20 -14.95
CA LEU A 185 -8.54 16.96 -13.75
C LEU A 185 -9.08 15.97 -12.72
N ILE A 186 -8.29 15.67 -11.71
CA ILE A 186 -8.63 14.61 -10.73
C ILE A 186 -8.63 15.13 -9.31
N ASP A 187 -9.36 14.45 -8.44
CA ASP A 187 -9.16 14.56 -7.01
C ASP A 187 -8.18 13.45 -6.56
N PHE A 188 -7.29 13.77 -5.63
CA PHE A 188 -6.35 12.81 -5.04
C PHE A 188 -6.71 12.57 -3.58
N HIS A 189 -6.77 11.29 -3.17
CA HIS A 189 -7.24 10.90 -1.84
C HIS A 189 -6.19 10.13 -1.07
N CYS A 190 -5.72 10.64 0.06
CA CYS A 190 -4.79 9.93 0.91
C CYS A 190 -5.51 9.04 1.91
N VAL A 191 -4.94 7.87 2.18
CA VAL A 191 -5.44 6.96 3.21
C VAL A 191 -5.37 7.55 4.62
N THR A 192 -4.55 8.57 4.86
CA THR A 192 -4.49 9.24 6.18
C THR A 192 -5.57 10.31 6.37
N GLY A 193 -6.55 10.39 5.46
CA GLY A 193 -7.76 11.19 5.66
C GLY A 193 -7.69 12.61 5.13
N TRP A 194 -6.76 12.91 4.22
CA TRP A 194 -6.74 14.18 3.49
C TRP A 194 -6.88 13.97 1.98
N SER A 195 -7.47 14.94 1.29
CA SER A 195 -7.66 14.96 -0.16
C SER A 195 -7.26 16.29 -0.76
N VAL A 196 -6.84 16.31 -2.02
CA VAL A 196 -6.56 17.52 -2.80
C VAL A 196 -7.46 17.51 -4.04
N ARG A 197 -8.20 18.59 -4.28
CA ARG A 197 -9.15 18.68 -5.40
C ARG A 197 -8.50 19.19 -6.66
N SER A 198 -9.11 18.82 -7.79
CA SER A 198 -8.92 19.49 -9.07
C SER A 198 -7.44 19.63 -9.47
N VAL A 199 -6.69 18.56 -9.25
CA VAL A 199 -5.28 18.46 -9.62
C VAL A 199 -5.21 18.29 -11.12
N ALA A 200 -4.69 19.30 -11.82
CA ALA A 200 -4.44 19.22 -13.24
C ALA A 200 -3.21 18.35 -13.48
N MET A 201 -3.39 17.25 -14.21
CA MET A 201 -2.32 16.33 -14.57
C MET A 201 -2.37 16.02 -16.04
N ARG A 202 -1.22 15.64 -16.61
CA ARG A 202 -1.16 15.19 -18.00
C ARG A 202 -0.24 13.98 -18.11
N GLY A 203 -0.69 12.99 -18.89
CA GLY A 203 -0.06 11.68 -18.88
C GLY A 203 -0.57 10.72 -19.94
N VAL A 204 0.08 9.57 -20.05
CA VAL A 204 -0.30 8.49 -20.97
C VAL A 204 -1.49 7.74 -20.38
N PRO A 205 -2.67 7.72 -21.04
CA PRO A 205 -3.79 6.89 -20.61
C PRO A 205 -3.37 5.43 -20.47
N PHE A 206 -3.79 4.76 -19.39
CA PHE A 206 -3.40 3.37 -19.16
C PHE A 206 -3.97 2.44 -20.24
N GLU A 207 -5.10 2.80 -20.86
CA GLU A 207 -5.63 2.14 -22.06
C GLU A 207 -4.59 2.02 -23.19
N ARG A 208 -3.76 3.05 -23.42
CA ARG A 208 -2.70 3.00 -24.45
C ARG A 208 -1.61 2.01 -24.08
N ILE A 209 -1.32 1.88 -22.78
CA ILE A 209 -0.41 0.85 -22.28
C ILE A 209 -0.99 -0.54 -22.51
N LEU A 210 -2.27 -0.75 -22.19
CA LEU A 210 -2.96 -2.03 -22.42
C LEU A 210 -2.96 -2.42 -23.90
N ASN A 211 -3.23 -1.47 -24.80
CA ASN A 211 -3.20 -1.70 -26.25
C ASN A 211 -1.80 -2.03 -26.77
N LEU A 212 -0.76 -1.44 -26.18
CA LEU A 212 0.63 -1.70 -26.53
C LEU A 212 1.04 -3.12 -26.11
N VAL A 213 0.83 -3.49 -24.84
CA VAL A 213 1.37 -4.74 -24.28
C VAL A 213 0.46 -5.94 -24.48
N LYS A 214 -0.85 -5.72 -24.68
CA LYS A 214 -1.88 -6.74 -24.85
C LYS A 214 -1.84 -7.81 -23.74
N PRO A 215 -2.37 -7.52 -22.54
CA PRO A 215 -2.47 -8.52 -21.46
C PRO A 215 -3.23 -9.77 -21.92
N ILE A 216 -2.72 -10.95 -21.58
CA ILE A 216 -3.33 -12.23 -21.97
C ILE A 216 -4.46 -12.65 -21.03
N HIS A 217 -5.21 -13.68 -21.41
CA HIS A 217 -6.25 -14.25 -20.54
C HIS A 217 -5.66 -14.76 -19.22
N GLY A 218 -6.34 -14.51 -18.11
CA GLY A 218 -5.96 -15.00 -16.76
C GLY A 218 -5.26 -13.98 -15.87
N VAL A 219 -4.94 -12.79 -16.38
CA VAL A 219 -4.44 -11.67 -15.57
C VAL A 219 -5.50 -11.28 -14.53
N LYS A 220 -5.11 -11.26 -13.25
CA LYS A 220 -5.96 -10.87 -12.13
C LYS A 220 -5.44 -9.65 -11.38
N TRP A 221 -4.13 -9.40 -11.47
CA TRP A 221 -3.46 -8.37 -10.70
C TRP A 221 -2.48 -7.58 -11.55
N VAL A 222 -2.27 -6.34 -11.16
CA VAL A 222 -1.19 -5.49 -11.66
C VAL A 222 -0.32 -5.11 -10.47
N TYR A 223 0.92 -5.54 -10.53
CA TYR A 223 1.95 -5.21 -9.56
C TYR A 223 2.83 -4.10 -10.12
N THR A 224 3.24 -3.17 -9.26
CA THR A 224 4.11 -2.06 -9.65
C THR A 224 5.27 -1.89 -8.68
N GLU A 225 6.38 -1.39 -9.20
CA GLU A 225 7.58 -1.09 -8.41
C GLU A 225 8.16 0.27 -8.84
N GLY A 226 8.53 1.08 -7.86
CA GLY A 226 9.24 2.36 -8.02
C GLY A 226 10.76 2.21 -7.92
N MET A 227 11.50 3.26 -8.31
CA MET A 227 12.96 3.34 -8.18
C MET A 227 13.45 3.34 -6.73
N ASP A 228 12.60 3.72 -5.78
CA ASP A 228 12.83 3.62 -4.33
C ASP A 228 12.58 2.22 -3.76
N GLY A 229 12.20 1.26 -4.62
CA GLY A 229 11.80 -0.08 -4.22
C GLY A 229 10.38 -0.13 -3.62
N TYR A 230 9.60 0.94 -3.72
CA TYR A 230 8.21 0.94 -3.26
C TYR A 230 7.37 0.08 -4.18
N THR A 231 6.54 -0.78 -3.60
CA THR A 231 5.71 -1.73 -4.34
C THR A 231 4.25 -1.57 -3.96
N THR A 232 3.36 -1.76 -4.92
CA THR A 232 1.92 -1.84 -4.69
C THR A 232 1.29 -2.75 -5.72
N ILE A 233 0.17 -3.34 -5.37
CA ILE A 233 -0.60 -4.25 -6.21
C ILE A 233 -2.07 -3.84 -6.19
N PHE A 234 -2.81 -4.07 -7.25
CA PHE A 234 -4.26 -3.87 -7.31
C PHE A 234 -4.89 -4.80 -8.35
N PRO A 235 -6.21 -5.09 -8.24
CA PRO A 235 -6.90 -5.93 -9.21
C PRO A 235 -6.80 -5.36 -10.63
N PHE A 236 -6.64 -6.23 -11.62
CA PHE A 236 -6.50 -5.84 -13.03
C PHE A 236 -7.72 -5.04 -13.54
N GLU A 237 -8.91 -5.34 -13.05
CA GLU A 237 -10.13 -4.57 -13.38
C GLU A 237 -10.03 -3.07 -13.04
N GLU A 238 -9.19 -2.69 -12.06
CA GLU A 238 -9.07 -1.29 -11.65
C GLU A 238 -8.34 -0.43 -12.70
N VAL A 239 -7.49 -1.01 -13.55
CA VAL A 239 -6.83 -0.30 -14.67
C VAL A 239 -7.66 -0.26 -15.95
N LEU A 240 -8.77 -1.00 -16.00
CA LEU A 240 -9.74 -0.94 -17.09
C LEU A 240 -10.72 0.24 -16.93
N LYS A 241 -10.75 0.86 -15.74
CA LYS A 241 -11.60 2.01 -15.44
C LYS A 241 -11.07 3.28 -16.12
N PRO A 242 -11.96 4.25 -16.44
CA PRO A 242 -11.54 5.51 -17.03
C PRO A 242 -10.62 6.30 -16.09
N ASN A 243 -9.85 7.22 -16.65
CA ASN A 243 -8.99 8.16 -15.92
C ASN A 243 -7.87 7.50 -15.09
N VAL A 244 -7.47 6.28 -15.43
CA VAL A 244 -6.22 5.67 -14.96
C VAL A 244 -5.11 5.97 -15.97
N PHE A 245 -3.97 6.49 -15.50
CA PHE A 245 -2.91 6.96 -16.39
C PHE A 245 -1.54 6.98 -15.72
N LEU A 246 -0.50 7.02 -16.55
CA LEU A 246 0.86 7.33 -16.14
C LEU A 246 1.06 8.84 -16.27
N ALA A 247 1.14 9.55 -15.15
CA ALA A 247 1.36 10.99 -15.10
C ALA A 247 2.82 11.34 -15.40
N LEU A 248 3.03 12.34 -16.26
CA LEU A 248 4.34 12.93 -16.59
C LEU A 248 4.40 14.41 -16.19
N GLU A 249 3.25 15.08 -16.18
CA GLU A 249 3.12 16.50 -15.86
C GLU A 249 2.03 16.73 -14.81
N MET A 250 2.20 17.79 -14.03
CA MET A 250 1.25 18.28 -13.03
C MET A 250 1.25 19.81 -13.06
N ASN A 251 0.08 20.42 -13.13
CA ASN A 251 -0.11 21.88 -13.18
C ASN A 251 0.71 22.54 -14.31
N GLY A 252 0.65 21.95 -15.52
CA GLY A 252 1.26 22.51 -16.74
C GLY A 252 2.78 22.44 -16.81
N ARG A 253 3.43 21.68 -15.92
CA ARG A 253 4.88 21.46 -15.90
C ARG A 253 5.19 19.98 -15.70
N PRO A 254 6.38 19.50 -16.11
CA PRO A 254 6.83 18.17 -15.72
C PRO A 254 6.69 17.96 -14.22
N LEU A 255 6.40 16.71 -13.81
CA LEU A 255 6.32 16.37 -12.40
C LEU A 255 7.57 16.88 -11.66
N GLU A 256 7.38 17.41 -10.45
CA GLU A 256 8.50 17.62 -9.56
C GLU A 256 9.04 16.27 -9.08
N PHE A 257 10.33 16.21 -8.73
CA PHE A 257 10.96 14.95 -8.32
C PHE A 257 10.23 14.28 -7.16
N LEU A 258 9.83 15.04 -6.13
CA LEU A 258 9.11 14.51 -4.97
C LEU A 258 7.68 14.05 -5.29
N HIS A 259 7.11 14.53 -6.40
CA HIS A 259 5.82 14.10 -6.93
C HIS A 259 5.93 12.86 -7.83
N GLY A 260 7.14 12.38 -8.10
CA GLY A 260 7.40 11.12 -8.79
C GLY A 260 8.03 11.24 -10.17
N TYR A 261 8.64 12.38 -10.52
CA TYR A 261 9.36 12.52 -11.79
C TYR A 261 10.36 11.37 -12.03
N PRO A 262 10.39 10.76 -13.22
CA PRO A 262 9.69 11.21 -14.43
C PRO A 262 8.24 10.75 -14.57
N VAL A 263 7.87 9.66 -13.90
CA VAL A 263 6.57 9.00 -14.11
C VAL A 263 5.99 8.51 -12.79
N ARG A 264 4.71 8.82 -12.60
CA ARG A 264 3.89 8.30 -11.50
C ARG A 264 2.65 7.63 -12.06
N LEU A 265 2.27 6.49 -11.48
CA LEU A 265 0.95 5.91 -11.71
C LEU A 265 -0.11 6.72 -10.96
N ILE A 266 -1.24 6.99 -11.60
CA ILE A 266 -2.42 7.61 -10.99
C ILE A 266 -3.64 6.71 -11.20
N ILE A 267 -4.30 6.35 -10.09
CA ILE A 267 -5.58 5.63 -10.08
C ILE A 267 -6.56 6.43 -9.19
N PRO A 268 -7.31 7.40 -9.76
CA PRO A 268 -8.01 8.42 -8.96
C PRO A 268 -9.04 7.88 -7.98
N HIS A 269 -9.72 6.78 -8.33
CA HIS A 269 -10.75 6.16 -7.50
C HIS A 269 -10.18 5.27 -6.38
N LEU A 270 -8.86 5.07 -6.33
CA LEU A 270 -8.17 4.37 -5.25
C LEU A 270 -7.40 5.36 -4.36
N TYR A 271 -7.12 4.95 -3.13
CA TYR A 271 -6.27 5.71 -2.24
C TYR A 271 -4.84 5.84 -2.78
N GLY A 272 -4.21 6.96 -2.45
CA GLY A 272 -2.95 7.42 -3.03
C GLY A 272 -1.75 6.51 -2.85
N TRP A 273 -1.80 5.51 -1.96
CA TRP A 273 -0.72 4.52 -1.87
C TRP A 273 -0.67 3.59 -3.09
N LYS A 274 -1.79 3.41 -3.80
CA LYS A 274 -1.84 2.67 -5.08
C LYS A 274 -1.19 3.45 -6.24
N SER A 275 -1.04 4.76 -6.09
CA SER A 275 -0.49 5.69 -7.09
C SER A 275 1.03 5.84 -6.93
N ALA A 276 1.76 4.77 -7.28
CA ALA A 276 3.21 4.64 -7.11
C ALA A 276 4.02 5.73 -7.83
N LYS A 277 5.06 6.23 -7.17
CA LYS A 277 6.00 7.25 -7.68
C LYS A 277 7.24 6.61 -8.28
N TRP A 278 7.96 7.37 -9.11
CA TRP A 278 9.23 6.97 -9.70
C TRP A 278 9.11 5.59 -10.36
N LEU A 279 8.02 5.39 -11.08
CA LEU A 279 7.61 4.07 -11.55
C LEU A 279 8.70 3.47 -12.43
N ARG A 280 9.07 2.21 -12.21
CA ARG A 280 10.07 1.52 -13.03
C ARG A 280 9.62 0.16 -13.55
N ARG A 281 8.63 -0.47 -12.90
CA ARG A 281 8.07 -1.75 -13.34
C ARG A 281 6.56 -1.78 -13.20
N ILE A 282 5.91 -2.38 -14.19
CA ILE A 282 4.51 -2.81 -14.16
C ILE A 282 4.51 -4.29 -14.58
N VAL A 283 3.92 -5.15 -13.76
CA VAL A 283 3.88 -6.60 -14.01
C VAL A 283 2.44 -7.07 -13.94
N PHE A 284 1.95 -7.66 -15.02
CA PHE A 284 0.63 -8.30 -15.08
C PHE A 284 0.74 -9.73 -14.57
N MET A 285 -0.08 -10.10 -13.59
CA MET A 285 0.06 -11.35 -12.83
C MET A 285 -1.31 -12.00 -12.58
N ASP A 286 -1.32 -13.31 -12.33
CA ASP A 286 -2.49 -14.09 -11.92
C ASP A 286 -2.53 -14.34 -10.40
N GLU A 287 -1.37 -14.37 -9.74
CA GLU A 287 -1.24 -14.55 -8.30
C GLU A 287 -1.17 -13.22 -7.54
N TYR A 288 -1.74 -13.21 -6.34
CA TYR A 288 -1.68 -12.06 -5.42
C TYR A 288 -0.42 -12.14 -4.56
N VAL A 289 0.38 -11.08 -4.59
CA VAL A 289 1.49 -10.85 -3.65
C VAL A 289 1.27 -9.51 -2.96
N ASN A 290 1.71 -9.29 -1.72
CA ASN A 290 1.54 -7.96 -1.16
C ASN A 290 2.51 -6.97 -1.83
N GLY A 291 2.07 -5.72 -1.89
CA GLY A 291 2.96 -4.58 -1.99
C GLY A 291 3.39 -4.11 -0.60
N TYR A 292 4.05 -2.96 -0.56
CA TYR A 292 4.60 -2.39 0.65
C TYR A 292 3.56 -2.20 1.75
N TRP A 293 2.49 -1.46 1.50
CA TRP A 293 1.48 -1.19 2.53
C TRP A 293 0.57 -2.38 2.76
N GLU A 294 0.31 -3.17 1.73
CA GLU A 294 -0.48 -4.39 1.84
C GLU A 294 0.20 -5.38 2.78
N SER A 295 1.54 -5.43 2.80
CA SER A 295 2.35 -6.17 3.78
C SER A 295 2.10 -5.72 5.23
N PHE A 296 1.69 -4.46 5.44
CA PHE A 296 1.29 -3.91 6.75
C PHE A 296 -0.22 -3.92 6.98
N GLY A 297 -0.96 -4.74 6.23
CA GLY A 297 -2.40 -4.96 6.43
C GLY A 297 -3.32 -3.98 5.70
N TYR A 298 -2.79 -3.11 4.85
CA TYR A 298 -3.61 -2.24 4.00
C TYR A 298 -4.32 -3.05 2.92
N HIS A 299 -5.44 -2.52 2.43
CA HIS A 299 -6.32 -3.25 1.53
C HIS A 299 -5.67 -3.53 0.15
N PRO A 300 -5.81 -4.75 -0.40
CA PRO A 300 -5.31 -5.10 -1.74
C PRO A 300 -5.88 -4.27 -2.88
N ARG A 301 -7.11 -3.76 -2.77
CA ARG A 301 -7.79 -2.95 -3.81
C ARG A 301 -7.72 -1.45 -3.51
N GLY A 302 -8.31 -0.98 -2.42
CA GLY A 302 -7.99 0.34 -1.87
C GLY A 302 -8.92 1.45 -2.34
N ARG A 303 -10.19 1.14 -2.62
CA ARG A 303 -11.16 2.13 -3.09
C ARG A 303 -11.53 3.15 -2.02
N VAL A 304 -11.63 4.40 -2.47
CA VAL A 304 -11.82 5.56 -1.60
C VAL A 304 -13.21 5.55 -0.97
N TYR A 305 -14.24 5.38 -1.79
CA TYR A 305 -15.65 5.54 -1.39
C TYR A 305 -16.17 4.38 -0.55
N GLU A 306 -15.58 3.20 -0.69
CA GLU A 306 -15.89 2.00 0.08
C GLU A 306 -15.08 1.92 1.39
N GLU A 307 -14.26 2.94 1.69
CA GLU A 307 -13.35 2.97 2.84
C GLU A 307 -12.47 1.72 2.97
N GLU A 308 -12.04 1.17 1.83
CA GLU A 308 -11.16 0.02 1.76
C GLU A 308 -9.72 0.39 2.18
N ARG A 309 -9.52 0.72 3.45
CA ARG A 309 -8.22 1.17 3.98
C ARG A 309 -7.37 -0.01 4.42
N PHE A 310 -7.98 -0.95 5.13
CA PHE A 310 -7.35 -2.15 5.67
C PHE A 310 -8.06 -3.41 5.19
N LYS A 311 -7.37 -4.56 5.21
CA LYS A 311 -7.94 -5.86 4.85
C LYS A 311 -9.06 -6.29 5.80
N ASP A 312 -10.25 -6.54 5.25
CA ASP A 312 -11.35 -7.24 5.91
C ASP A 312 -11.26 -8.75 5.61
N TYR A 313 -11.44 -9.62 6.60
CA TYR A 313 -11.53 -11.07 6.44
C TYR A 313 -12.68 -11.64 7.25
#